data_AF-A0A522AL94-F1
#
_entry.id   AF-A0A522AL94-F1
#
_cell.length_a   1.000
_cell.length_b   1.000
_cell.length_c   1.000
_cell.angle_alpha   90.00
_cell.angle_beta   90.00
_cell.angle_gamma   90.00
#
_symmetry.space_group_name_H-M   'P 1'
#
loop_
_entity.id
_entity.type
_entity.pdbx_description
1 polymer ?
#
loop_
_entity_poly.entity_id
_entity_poly.type
_entity_poly.pdbx_seq_one_letter_code
_entity_poly.pdbx_strand_id
1 'polypeptide(L)'
;MGQPIARRRPTPGKSASIAVLLSFLWPGLGHLYLGRMRPAAVFAIPALVLLLIVLWLARDGVDILAARLLLVPVAAFFLVLMTVFLAGWRLTAMGSALLDERVSTTPPGRRPGRGAWHRQPRRTAVTFLVLAALVLSTHGLIAWTGLAFLQGFSKVYVSGPQPTAAPGATDGDLGVLPTPDTTPQPNGRINVLLVGADSGLGYKHALTDTLMLVSVDPVAKTVDMLSLPRDIARFPLYSGGTFSGKINSLASYAEAHRSEFPDGGFGTLTREVGYLLGTSVHYYAYVDLAGFQAVIDAVGGVDIVNPKQISDP
;
A
#
# COMPACT_ATOMS: atom_id res chain seq x y z
N MET A 1 38.95 -56.86 40.68
CA MET A 1 37.68 -56.42 40.07
C MET A 1 37.90 -55.05 39.44
N GLY A 2 38.10 -54.99 38.12
CA GLY A 2 38.22 -53.72 37.39
C GLY A 2 36.84 -53.21 37.01
N GLN A 3 36.45 -52.05 37.53
CA GLN A 3 35.23 -51.34 37.14
C GLN A 3 35.33 -50.91 35.66
N PRO A 4 34.31 -51.15 34.82
CA PRO A 4 34.34 -50.71 33.43
C PRO A 4 34.13 -49.19 33.36
N ILE A 5 35.09 -48.48 32.77
CA ILE A 5 34.98 -47.06 32.45
C ILE A 5 33.86 -46.90 31.41
N ALA A 6 32.70 -46.42 31.86
CA ALA A 6 31.58 -46.08 30.98
C ALA A 6 31.99 -44.93 30.05
N ARG A 7 32.32 -45.24 28.80
CA ARG A 7 32.52 -44.25 27.75
C ARG A 7 31.17 -43.57 27.48
N ARG A 8 30.99 -42.34 28.00
CA ARG A 8 29.85 -41.48 27.64
C ARG A 8 29.82 -41.34 26.12
N ARG A 9 28.73 -41.77 25.48
CA ARG A 9 28.51 -41.53 24.05
C ARG A 9 28.45 -40.00 23.83
N PRO A 10 29.20 -39.44 22.87
CA PRO A 10 29.09 -38.02 22.55
C PRO A 10 27.67 -37.74 22.05
N THR A 11 26.98 -36.80 22.69
CA THR A 11 25.69 -36.28 22.20
C THR A 11 25.89 -35.70 20.79
N PRO A 12 24.99 -35.98 19.82
CA PRO A 12 25.08 -35.39 18.50
C PRO A 12 25.15 -33.87 18.60
N GLY A 13 26.14 -33.25 17.94
CA GLY A 13 26.25 -31.80 17.84
C GLY A 13 25.02 -31.21 17.13
N LYS A 14 24.56 -30.05 17.59
CA LYS A 14 23.45 -29.32 16.97
C LYS A 14 23.82 -28.87 15.55
N SER A 15 22.97 -29.13 14.55
CA SER A 15 23.21 -28.76 13.14
C SER A 15 23.04 -27.26 12.84
N ALA A 16 24.02 -26.67 12.13
CA ALA A 16 23.97 -25.30 11.63
C ALA A 16 22.82 -25.05 10.64
N SER A 17 22.57 -25.98 9.72
CA SER A 17 21.47 -25.84 8.74
C SER A 17 20.11 -25.78 9.43
N ILE A 18 19.94 -26.52 10.54
CA ILE A 18 18.71 -26.46 11.34
C ILE A 18 18.60 -25.11 12.04
N ALA A 19 19.69 -24.59 12.62
CA ALA A 19 19.68 -23.27 13.25
C ALA A 19 19.33 -22.16 12.24
N VAL A 20 19.89 -22.20 11.03
CA VAL A 20 19.56 -21.25 9.94
C VAL A 20 18.10 -21.40 9.50
N LEU A 21 17.62 -22.63 9.29
CA LEU A 21 16.22 -22.89 8.91
C LEU A 21 15.23 -22.36 9.96
N LEU A 22 15.54 -22.57 11.24
CA LEU A 22 14.69 -22.08 12.33
C LEU A 22 14.66 -20.56 12.39
N SER A 23 15.82 -19.90 12.28
CA SER A 23 15.89 -18.43 12.18
C SER A 23 15.23 -17.88 10.90
N PHE A 24 15.21 -18.67 9.82
CA PHE A 24 14.42 -18.37 8.63
C PHE A 24 12.92 -18.42 8.97
N LEU A 25 12.40 -19.48 9.60
CA LEU A 25 10.98 -19.55 9.94
C LEU A 25 10.54 -18.40 10.86
N TRP A 26 11.31 -18.15 11.91
CA TRP A 26 11.10 -17.01 12.81
C TRP A 26 12.44 -16.50 13.35
N PRO A 27 12.77 -15.21 13.19
CA PRO A 27 14.01 -14.64 13.69
C PRO A 27 14.24 -14.97 15.17
N GLY A 28 15.34 -15.63 15.49
CA GLY A 28 15.69 -16.00 16.88
C GLY A 28 15.47 -17.47 17.25
N LEU A 29 14.63 -18.24 16.53
CA LEU A 29 14.44 -19.68 16.84
C LEU A 29 15.73 -20.50 16.67
N GLY A 30 16.60 -20.14 15.73
CA GLY A 30 17.91 -20.78 15.59
C GLY A 30 18.78 -20.64 16.84
N HIS A 31 18.76 -19.46 17.47
CA HIS A 31 19.50 -19.21 18.71
C HIS A 31 18.86 -19.95 19.89
N LEU A 32 17.54 -20.04 19.93
CA LEU A 32 16.81 -20.84 20.92
C LEU A 32 17.21 -22.32 20.83
N TYR A 33 17.23 -22.86 19.61
CA TYR A 33 17.70 -24.21 19.33
C TYR A 33 19.15 -24.42 19.78
N LEU A 34 20.04 -23.44 19.57
CA LEU A 34 21.42 -23.48 20.05
C LEU A 34 21.53 -23.32 21.58
N GLY A 35 20.47 -22.90 22.29
CA GLY A 35 20.43 -22.71 23.74
C GLY A 35 20.77 -21.28 24.19
N ARG A 36 20.78 -20.31 23.27
CA ARG A 36 21.13 -18.91 23.54
C ARG A 36 19.87 -18.04 23.65
N MET A 37 19.36 -17.90 24.88
CA MET A 37 18.10 -17.19 25.14
C MET A 37 18.15 -15.69 24.83
N ARG A 38 19.25 -15.00 25.19
CA ARG A 38 19.39 -13.55 24.97
C ARG A 38 19.28 -13.16 23.48
N PRO A 39 20.11 -13.71 22.56
CA PRO A 39 19.97 -13.39 21.14
C PRO A 39 18.67 -13.93 20.54
N ALA A 40 18.13 -15.05 21.03
CA ALA A 40 16.82 -15.53 20.60
C ALA A 40 15.72 -14.49 20.84
N ALA A 41 15.68 -13.89 22.03
CA ALA A 41 14.72 -12.84 22.37
C ALA A 41 14.92 -11.57 21.52
N VAL A 42 16.17 -11.10 21.38
CA VAL A 42 16.49 -9.89 20.59
C VAL A 42 15.96 -10.01 19.16
N PHE A 43 16.17 -11.15 18.50
CA PHE A 43 15.69 -11.32 17.14
C PHE A 43 14.17 -11.54 17.06
N ALA A 44 13.56 -12.22 18.04
CA ALA A 44 12.14 -12.56 18.00
C ALA A 44 11.20 -11.39 18.31
N ILE A 45 11.58 -10.47 19.20
CA ILE A 45 10.70 -9.41 19.72
C ILE A 45 10.15 -8.49 18.61
N PRO A 46 10.96 -7.96 17.67
CA PRO A 46 10.42 -7.06 16.63
C PRO A 46 9.32 -7.69 15.78
N ALA A 47 9.51 -8.95 15.35
CA ALA A 47 8.51 -9.69 14.59
C ALA A 47 7.25 -9.97 15.41
N LEU A 48 7.40 -10.26 16.72
CA LEU A 48 6.28 -10.48 17.63
C LEU A 48 5.47 -9.20 17.85
N VAL A 49 6.13 -8.08 18.11
CA VAL A 49 5.48 -6.77 18.30
C VAL A 49 4.71 -6.38 17.06
N LEU A 50 5.29 -6.54 15.87
CA LEU A 50 4.60 -6.26 14.62
C LEU A 50 3.38 -7.16 14.41
N LEU A 51 3.50 -8.46 14.70
CA LEU A 51 2.37 -9.39 14.63
C LEU A 51 1.23 -8.93 15.55
N LEU A 52 1.55 -8.51 16.77
CA LEU A 52 0.55 -8.01 17.72
C LEU A 52 -0.12 -6.71 17.25
N ILE A 53 0.64 -5.79 16.64
CA ILE A 53 0.10 -4.56 16.05
C ILE A 53 -0.85 -4.90 14.91
N VAL A 54 -0.46 -5.80 14.00
CA VAL A 54 -1.32 -6.22 12.87
C VAL A 54 -2.60 -6.89 13.37
N LEU A 55 -2.50 -7.79 14.35
CA LEU A 55 -3.67 -8.42 14.97
C LEU A 55 -4.59 -7.40 15.64
N TRP A 56 -4.03 -6.40 16.32
CA TRP A 56 -4.81 -5.32 16.93
C TRP A 56 -5.50 -4.45 15.88
N LEU A 57 -4.81 -4.09 14.79
CA LEU A 57 -5.40 -3.32 13.69
C LEU A 57 -6.48 -4.13 12.93
N ALA A 58 -6.34 -5.45 12.87
CA ALA A 58 -7.30 -6.36 12.25
C ALA A 58 -8.58 -6.58 13.08
N ARG A 59 -8.64 -6.11 14.33
CA ARG A 59 -9.79 -6.34 15.23
C ARG A 59 -11.12 -5.80 14.68
N ASP A 60 -11.04 -4.76 13.84
CA ASP A 60 -12.21 -4.11 13.23
C ASP A 60 -12.65 -4.84 11.94
N GLY A 61 -11.88 -5.80 11.44
CA GLY A 61 -12.10 -6.50 10.16
C GLY A 61 -10.87 -6.45 9.24
N VAL A 62 -10.63 -7.53 8.48
CA VAL A 62 -9.53 -7.62 7.50
C VAL A 62 -9.73 -6.74 6.27
N ASP A 63 -10.99 -6.51 5.89
CA ASP A 63 -11.43 -5.55 4.89
C ASP A 63 -11.07 -4.11 5.30
N ILE A 64 -11.36 -3.73 6.55
CA ILE A 64 -11.02 -2.41 7.09
C ILE A 64 -9.50 -2.24 7.21
N LEU A 65 -8.78 -3.30 7.62
CA LEU A 65 -7.32 -3.29 7.63
C LEU A 65 -6.75 -3.06 6.22
N ALA A 66 -7.25 -3.79 5.22
CA ALA A 66 -6.82 -3.64 3.83
C ALA A 66 -7.09 -2.22 3.33
N ALA A 67 -8.27 -1.66 3.61
CA ALA A 67 -8.60 -0.27 3.26
C ALA A 67 -7.63 0.73 3.93
N ARG A 68 -7.35 0.60 5.23
CA ARG A 68 -6.41 1.48 5.95
C ARG A 68 -4.98 1.40 5.42
N LEU A 69 -4.54 0.21 5.03
CA LEU A 69 -3.18 -0.04 4.56
C LEU A 69 -2.98 0.34 3.08
N LEU A 70 -4.01 0.13 2.25
CA LEU A 70 -3.94 0.38 0.81
C LEU A 70 -4.42 1.78 0.45
N LEU A 71 -5.51 2.30 1.01
CA LEU A 71 -6.05 3.61 0.60
C LEU A 71 -5.29 4.80 1.19
N VAL A 72 -4.38 4.58 2.16
CA VAL A 72 -3.57 5.64 2.77
C VAL A 72 -2.13 5.50 2.24
N PRO A 73 -1.66 6.41 1.36
CA PRO A 73 -0.32 6.32 0.76
C PRO A 73 0.81 6.28 1.79
N VAL A 74 0.62 7.02 2.88
CA VAL A 74 1.57 7.04 3.99
C VAL A 74 1.69 5.64 4.62
N ALA A 75 0.58 4.93 4.81
CA ALA A 75 0.59 3.57 5.36
C ALA A 75 1.28 2.59 4.41
N ALA A 76 0.98 2.65 3.11
CA ALA A 76 1.64 1.81 2.10
C ALA A 76 3.16 2.07 2.02
N PHE A 77 3.61 3.32 2.15
CA PHE A 77 5.04 3.65 2.23
C PHE A 77 5.72 3.01 3.46
N PHE A 78 5.11 3.14 4.64
CA PHE A 78 5.63 2.51 5.85
C PHE A 78 5.63 0.98 5.76
N LEU A 79 4.65 0.36 5.09
CA LEU A 79 4.64 -1.07 4.85
C LEU A 79 5.80 -1.54 3.97
N VAL A 80 6.11 -0.81 2.90
CA VAL A 80 7.27 -1.10 2.05
C VAL A 80 8.56 -1.01 2.89
N LEU A 81 8.73 0.07 3.66
CA LEU A 81 9.89 0.25 4.52
C LEU A 81 10.02 -0.88 5.55
N MET A 82 8.92 -1.24 6.21
CA MET A 82 8.86 -2.32 7.19
C MET A 82 9.21 -3.66 6.55
N THR A 83 8.72 -3.93 5.33
CA THR A 83 9.01 -5.17 4.59
C THR A 83 10.51 -5.30 4.30
N VAL A 84 11.15 -4.20 3.85
CA VAL A 84 12.60 -4.17 3.62
C VAL A 84 13.37 -4.35 4.92
N PHE A 85 12.95 -3.68 6.00
CA PHE A 85 13.55 -3.82 7.32
C PHE A 85 13.48 -5.26 7.83
N LEU A 86 12.31 -5.91 7.75
CA LEU A 86 12.13 -7.30 8.17
C LEU A 86 12.98 -8.27 7.35
N ALA A 87 13.14 -8.03 6.04
CA ALA A 87 14.01 -8.84 5.20
C ALA A 87 15.46 -8.78 5.72
N GLY A 88 15.98 -7.57 5.97
CA GLY A 88 17.31 -7.36 6.54
C GLY A 88 17.46 -7.96 7.94
N TRP A 89 16.45 -7.81 8.80
CA TRP A 89 16.41 -8.37 10.15
C TRP A 89 16.43 -9.91 10.14
N ARG A 90 15.71 -10.53 9.20
CA ARG A 90 15.65 -11.99 9.04
C ARG A 90 16.96 -12.55 8.53
N LEU A 91 17.58 -11.89 7.55
CA LEU A 91 18.89 -12.27 7.02
C LEU A 91 19.99 -12.16 8.09
N THR A 92 19.98 -11.12 8.92
CA THR A 92 20.91 -10.97 10.04
C THR A 92 20.71 -12.04 11.11
N ALA A 93 19.46 -12.39 11.46
CA ALA A 93 19.16 -13.48 12.40
C ALA A 93 19.61 -14.87 11.89
N MET A 94 19.49 -15.12 10.59
CA MET A 94 20.00 -16.33 9.94
C MET A 94 21.54 -16.36 9.95
N GLY A 95 22.18 -15.23 9.63
CA GLY A 95 23.63 -15.10 9.59
C GLY A 95 24.26 -15.24 10.98
N SER A 96 23.67 -14.63 12.00
CA SER A 96 24.16 -14.75 13.38
C SER A 96 24.00 -16.16 13.94
N ALA A 97 22.90 -16.86 13.63
CA ALA A 97 22.71 -18.26 14.02
C ALA A 97 23.75 -19.19 13.37
N LEU A 98 24.16 -18.89 12.13
CA LEU A 98 25.25 -19.59 11.45
C LEU A 98 26.62 -19.34 12.12
N LEU A 99 26.90 -18.10 12.52
CA LEU A 99 28.15 -17.74 13.19
C LEU A 99 28.23 -18.38 14.58
N ASP A 100 27.14 -18.40 15.32
CA ASP A 100 27.05 -18.94 16.68
C ASP A 100 27.29 -20.45 16.75
N GLU A 101 26.81 -21.21 15.76
CA GLU A 101 27.10 -22.65 15.68
C GLU A 101 28.60 -22.92 15.47
N ARG A 102 29.27 -22.11 14.63
CA ARG A 102 30.71 -22.25 14.35
C ARG A 102 31.57 -22.01 15.58
N VAL A 103 31.16 -21.08 16.44
CA VAL A 103 31.83 -20.80 17.72
C VAL A 103 31.59 -21.95 18.70
N SER A 104 30.37 -22.51 18.74
CA SER A 104 29.97 -23.56 19.67
C SER A 104 30.63 -24.93 19.42
N THR A 105 31.09 -25.18 18.20
CA THR A 105 31.74 -26.45 17.80
C THR A 105 33.25 -26.48 18.04
N THR A 106 33.86 -25.37 18.49
CA THR A 106 35.30 -25.29 18.78
C THR A 106 35.56 -25.57 20.26
N PRO A 107 36.27 -26.67 20.63
CA PRO A 107 36.54 -26.98 22.04
C PRO A 107 37.45 -25.92 22.70
N PRO A 108 37.25 -25.59 23.99
CA PRO A 108 38.17 -24.69 24.71
C PRO A 108 39.57 -25.29 24.75
N GLY A 109 40.59 -24.54 24.33
CA GLY A 109 42.00 -24.91 24.49
C GLY A 109 42.65 -25.70 23.33
N ARG A 110 41.92 -26.07 22.27
CA ARG A 110 42.53 -26.65 21.05
C ARG A 110 42.65 -25.60 19.95
N ARG A 111 43.88 -25.35 19.48
CA ARG A 111 44.10 -24.59 18.23
C ARG A 111 43.32 -25.29 17.10
N PRO A 112 42.55 -24.57 16.27
CA PRO A 112 41.78 -25.17 15.19
C PRO A 112 42.74 -25.93 14.28
N GLY A 113 42.60 -27.27 14.24
CA GLY A 113 43.37 -28.10 13.34
C GLY A 113 43.05 -27.72 11.90
N ARG A 114 44.08 -27.50 11.07
CA ARG A 114 43.98 -27.10 9.65
C ARG A 114 43.04 -27.97 8.79
N GLY A 115 42.63 -29.16 9.26
CA GLY A 115 41.74 -30.09 8.57
C GLY A 115 40.26 -30.12 9.00
N ALA A 116 39.85 -29.43 10.07
CA ALA A 116 38.44 -29.42 10.51
C ALA A 116 37.56 -28.48 9.65
N TRP A 117 38.18 -27.64 8.82
CA TRP A 117 37.51 -26.61 8.05
C TRP A 117 36.73 -27.14 6.82
N HIS A 118 36.97 -28.39 6.42
CA HIS A 118 36.63 -28.81 5.05
C HIS A 118 35.39 -29.68 4.84
N ARG A 119 34.73 -30.21 5.88
CA ARG A 119 33.72 -31.27 5.66
C ARG A 119 32.24 -30.88 5.81
N GLN A 120 31.90 -29.66 6.21
CA GLN A 120 30.51 -29.17 6.26
C GLN A 120 30.19 -27.76 5.71
N PRO A 121 31.12 -26.91 5.21
CA PRO A 121 30.77 -25.51 4.87
C PRO A 121 29.85 -25.38 3.65
N ARG A 122 29.93 -26.31 2.68
CA ARG A 122 29.16 -26.22 1.43
C ARG A 122 27.66 -26.38 1.63
N ARG A 123 27.20 -27.39 2.40
CA ARG A 123 25.75 -27.64 2.58
C ARG A 123 25.07 -26.52 3.36
N THR A 124 25.71 -26.03 4.43
CA THR A 124 25.17 -24.92 5.23
C THR A 124 25.20 -23.60 4.46
N ALA A 125 26.27 -23.32 3.70
CA ALA A 125 26.32 -22.15 2.83
C ALA A 125 25.23 -22.21 1.76
N VAL A 126 25.03 -23.35 1.10
CA VAL A 126 23.94 -23.55 0.13
C VAL A 126 22.57 -23.36 0.81
N THR A 127 22.37 -23.93 2.00
CA THR A 127 21.11 -23.76 2.75
C THR A 127 20.85 -22.28 3.05
N PHE A 128 21.86 -21.56 3.54
CA PHE A 128 21.76 -20.13 3.82
C PHE A 128 21.45 -19.32 2.55
N LEU A 129 22.16 -19.57 1.45
CA LEU A 129 21.96 -18.87 0.18
C LEU A 129 20.56 -19.11 -0.40
N VAL A 130 20.08 -20.36 -0.37
CA VAL A 130 18.72 -20.71 -0.83
C VAL A 130 17.66 -19.99 0.00
N LEU A 131 17.78 -20.04 1.33
CA LEU A 131 16.83 -19.37 2.22
C LEU A 131 16.93 -17.85 2.13
N ALA A 132 18.14 -17.29 1.95
CA ALA A 132 18.33 -15.86 1.74
C ALA A 132 17.71 -15.40 0.42
N ALA A 133 17.88 -16.16 -0.66
CA ALA A 133 17.23 -15.90 -1.93
C ALA A 133 15.69 -15.95 -1.79
N LEU A 134 15.15 -16.88 -1.01
CA LEU A 134 13.71 -16.96 -0.73
C LEU A 134 13.20 -15.75 0.08
N VAL A 135 13.97 -15.28 1.08
CA VAL A 135 13.63 -14.06 1.82
C VAL A 135 13.65 -12.85 0.88
N LEU A 136 14.71 -12.69 0.09
CA LEU A 136 14.85 -11.58 -0.84
C LEU A 136 13.77 -11.59 -1.92
N SER A 137 13.42 -12.76 -2.48
CA SER A 137 12.38 -12.86 -3.52
C SER A 137 10.99 -12.54 -2.97
N THR A 138 10.62 -13.12 -1.84
CA THR A 138 9.30 -12.89 -1.22
C THR A 138 9.12 -11.45 -0.76
N HIS A 139 10.11 -10.89 -0.06
CA HIS A 139 10.03 -9.51 0.45
C HIS A 139 10.22 -8.50 -0.67
N GLY A 140 11.06 -8.83 -1.67
CA GLY A 140 11.23 -8.02 -2.88
C GLY A 140 9.94 -7.93 -3.68
N LEU A 141 9.19 -9.03 -3.84
CA LEU A 141 7.89 -9.03 -4.50
C LEU A 141 6.86 -8.18 -3.75
N ILE A 142 6.79 -8.29 -2.41
CA ILE A 142 5.88 -7.48 -1.58
C ILE A 142 6.27 -5.99 -1.64
N ALA A 143 7.55 -5.67 -1.54
CA ALA A 143 8.04 -4.29 -1.64
C ALA A 143 7.80 -3.71 -3.05
N TRP A 144 8.03 -4.50 -4.11
CA TRP A 144 7.77 -4.11 -5.49
C TRP A 144 6.29 -3.82 -5.73
N THR A 145 5.40 -4.71 -5.30
CA THR A 145 3.95 -4.51 -5.42
C THR A 145 3.48 -3.30 -4.63
N GLY A 146 4.00 -3.07 -3.42
CA GLY A 146 3.73 -1.85 -2.64
C GLY A 146 4.23 -0.57 -3.31
N LEU A 147 5.42 -0.59 -3.93
CA LEU A 147 5.94 0.54 -4.69
C LEU A 147 5.13 0.82 -5.95
N ALA A 148 4.76 -0.24 -6.70
CA ALA A 148 3.89 -0.13 -7.87
C ALA A 148 2.52 0.45 -7.48
N PHE A 149 1.97 0.03 -6.34
CA PHE A 149 0.74 0.59 -5.77
C PHE A 149 0.91 2.09 -5.47
N LEU A 150 1.97 2.49 -4.76
CA LEU A 150 2.22 3.91 -4.44
C LEU A 150 2.38 4.78 -5.69
N GLN A 151 3.05 4.26 -6.72
CA GLN A 151 3.22 4.95 -8.00
C GLN A 151 1.92 5.04 -8.80
N GLY A 152 1.07 4.01 -8.75
CA GLY A 152 -0.26 4.05 -9.36
C GLY A 152 -1.19 5.00 -8.62
N PHE A 153 -1.21 4.90 -7.29
CA PHE A 153 -2.03 5.75 -6.44
C PHE A 153 -1.73 7.23 -6.64
N SER A 154 -0.47 7.64 -6.69
CA SER A 154 -0.11 9.05 -6.89
C SER A 154 -0.42 9.59 -8.29
N LYS A 155 -0.61 8.71 -9.28
CA LYS A 155 -1.03 9.08 -10.64
C LYS A 155 -2.55 9.15 -10.78
N VAL A 156 -3.27 8.32 -10.03
CA VAL A 156 -4.73 8.22 -10.10
C VAL A 156 -5.37 9.20 -9.11
N TYR A 157 -4.92 9.20 -7.85
CA TYR A 157 -5.46 10.01 -6.77
C TYR A 157 -4.55 11.19 -6.46
N VAL A 158 -5.01 12.39 -6.83
CA VAL A 158 -4.38 13.65 -6.45
C VAL A 158 -5.31 14.38 -5.49
N SER A 159 -4.74 14.99 -4.44
CA SER A 159 -5.52 15.78 -3.48
C SER A 159 -6.28 16.89 -4.22
N GLY A 160 -7.60 16.95 -4.01
CA GLY A 160 -8.46 17.98 -4.53
C GLY A 160 -8.23 19.31 -3.80
N PRO A 161 -8.29 20.45 -4.48
CA PRO A 161 -8.12 21.74 -3.83
C PRO A 161 -9.46 22.20 -3.23
N GLN A 162 -9.41 22.90 -2.10
CA GLN A 162 -10.58 23.22 -1.24
C GLN A 162 -11.67 24.01 -1.98
N PRO A 163 -12.97 23.64 -1.91
CA PRO A 163 -14.06 24.45 -2.47
C PRO A 163 -14.13 25.84 -1.83
N THR A 164 -14.33 26.87 -2.65
CA THR A 164 -14.92 28.14 -2.21
C THR A 164 -16.43 28.01 -2.11
N ALA A 165 -17.08 28.88 -1.31
CA ALA A 165 -18.50 28.78 -0.93
C ALA A 165 -19.44 28.55 -2.13
N ALA A 166 -20.37 27.60 -2.01
CA ALA A 166 -21.28 27.15 -3.08
C ALA A 166 -22.16 28.28 -3.68
N PRO A 167 -22.55 28.19 -4.97
CA PRO A 167 -23.47 29.15 -5.57
C PRO A 167 -24.86 29.04 -4.91
N GLY A 168 -25.37 30.15 -4.39
CA GLY A 168 -26.70 30.23 -3.77
C GLY A 168 -26.70 30.28 -2.24
N ALA A 169 -25.54 30.29 -1.58
CA ALA A 169 -25.44 30.65 -0.17
C ALA A 169 -25.86 32.13 0.00
N THR A 170 -27.11 32.35 0.38
CA THR A 170 -27.58 33.66 0.83
C THR A 170 -27.22 33.83 2.31
N ASP A 171 -26.86 35.06 2.72
CA ASP A 171 -26.44 35.44 4.08
C ASP A 171 -27.53 35.26 5.17
N GLY A 172 -28.51 34.40 4.96
CA GLY A 172 -29.62 34.13 5.87
C GLY A 172 -29.78 32.64 6.16
N ASP A 173 -29.20 32.22 7.27
CA ASP A 173 -29.66 31.07 8.07
C ASP A 173 -29.61 29.67 7.43
N LEU A 174 -28.44 29.30 6.89
CA LEU A 174 -28.02 27.90 6.84
C LEU A 174 -26.76 27.80 7.70
N GLY A 175 -26.89 27.15 8.86
CA GLY A 175 -25.82 27.03 9.85
C GLY A 175 -24.48 26.69 9.20
N VAL A 176 -23.47 27.49 9.54
CA VAL A 176 -22.04 27.35 9.20
C VAL A 176 -21.77 26.10 8.37
N LEU A 177 -21.83 26.23 7.04
CA LEU A 177 -21.37 25.15 6.17
C LEU A 177 -19.93 24.87 6.58
N PRO A 178 -19.60 23.64 7.01
CA PRO A 178 -18.28 23.33 7.51
C PRO A 178 -17.27 23.66 6.43
N THR A 179 -16.24 24.42 6.79
CA THR A 179 -15.08 24.69 5.95
C THR A 179 -14.59 23.35 5.38
N PRO A 180 -14.69 23.11 4.06
CA PRO A 180 -14.43 21.80 3.51
C PRO A 180 -12.95 21.44 3.74
N ASP A 181 -12.72 20.40 4.54
CA ASP A 181 -11.39 19.99 4.96
C ASP A 181 -10.66 19.30 3.80
N THR A 182 -9.39 19.62 3.57
CA THR A 182 -8.58 19.00 2.48
C THR A 182 -8.25 17.53 2.78
N THR A 183 -8.36 17.15 4.05
CA THR A 183 -8.20 15.77 4.52
C THR A 183 -9.55 15.31 5.09
N PRO A 184 -10.10 14.17 4.62
CA PRO A 184 -11.31 13.64 5.23
C PRO A 184 -11.12 13.47 6.73
N GLN A 185 -12.12 13.87 7.52
CA GLN A 185 -12.04 13.68 8.97
C GLN A 185 -11.91 12.19 9.30
N PRO A 186 -11.23 11.82 10.40
CA PRO A 186 -11.25 10.44 10.90
C PRO A 186 -12.71 10.08 11.20
N ASN A 187 -13.34 9.27 10.34
CA ASN A 187 -14.76 8.89 10.34
C ASN A 187 -15.74 9.82 9.58
N GLY A 188 -15.24 10.83 8.86
CA GLY A 188 -16.04 11.62 7.92
C GLY A 188 -16.29 10.88 6.61
N ARG A 189 -17.25 11.39 5.82
CA ARG A 189 -17.46 10.90 4.45
C ARG A 189 -16.26 11.22 3.56
N ILE A 190 -15.91 10.29 2.67
CA ILE A 190 -14.84 10.46 1.71
C ILE A 190 -15.46 10.58 0.32
N ASN A 191 -15.47 11.82 -0.19
CA ASN A 191 -15.92 12.14 -1.53
C ASN A 191 -14.76 12.08 -2.53
N VAL A 192 -14.92 11.29 -3.59
CA VAL A 192 -13.97 11.07 -4.69
C VAL A 192 -14.67 11.35 -6.01
N LEU A 193 -14.12 12.25 -6.84
CA LEU A 193 -14.60 12.46 -8.20
C LEU A 193 -13.93 11.46 -9.16
N LEU A 194 -14.69 10.52 -9.71
CA LEU A 194 -14.23 9.66 -10.80
C LEU A 194 -14.39 10.41 -12.12
N VAL A 195 -13.32 10.43 -12.90
CA VAL A 195 -13.21 11.12 -14.18
C VAL A 195 -12.76 10.13 -15.24
N GLY A 196 -13.66 9.83 -16.18
CA GLY A 196 -13.33 9.10 -17.40
C GLY A 196 -13.18 10.07 -18.57
N ALA A 197 -12.07 10.00 -19.31
CA ALA A 197 -11.89 10.77 -20.53
C ALA A 197 -11.71 9.90 -21.77
N ASP A 198 -12.07 10.48 -22.91
CA ASP A 198 -11.81 9.89 -24.23
C ASP A 198 -10.31 9.81 -24.56
N SER A 199 -9.49 10.68 -23.95
CA SER A 199 -8.06 10.84 -24.20
C SER A 199 -7.32 11.53 -23.04
N GLY A 200 -5.98 11.37 -23.00
CA GLY A 200 -5.10 11.95 -21.98
C GLY A 200 -5.06 13.49 -21.92
N LEU A 201 -4.83 14.06 -20.73
CA LEU A 201 -4.49 15.49 -20.61
C LEU A 201 -3.19 15.78 -21.38
N GLY A 202 -3.29 16.59 -22.43
CA GLY A 202 -2.17 16.88 -23.35
C GLY A 202 -2.59 16.88 -24.83
N TYR A 203 -3.71 16.24 -25.14
CA TYR A 203 -4.41 16.47 -26.40
C TYR A 203 -5.20 17.78 -26.31
N LYS A 204 -5.21 18.57 -27.40
CA LYS A 204 -5.84 19.89 -27.44
C LYS A 204 -7.35 19.88 -27.15
N HIS A 205 -7.99 18.71 -27.06
CA HIS A 205 -9.44 18.53 -26.95
C HIS A 205 -9.87 17.33 -26.07
N ALA A 206 -9.10 16.95 -25.03
CA ALA A 206 -9.53 15.85 -24.16
C ALA A 206 -10.87 16.17 -23.47
N LEU A 207 -11.86 15.28 -23.58
CA LEU A 207 -13.18 15.46 -22.98
C LEU A 207 -13.38 14.47 -21.85
N THR A 208 -13.84 14.99 -20.71
CA THR A 208 -14.21 14.18 -19.54
C THR A 208 -15.68 13.76 -19.63
N ASP A 209 -15.92 12.69 -20.39
CA ASP A 209 -17.26 12.22 -20.72
C ASP A 209 -17.95 11.45 -19.60
N THR A 210 -17.17 10.89 -18.66
CA THR A 210 -17.70 10.27 -17.45
C THR A 210 -17.30 11.10 -16.24
N LEU A 211 -18.28 11.67 -15.55
CA LEU A 211 -18.08 12.37 -14.28
C LEU A 211 -18.99 11.77 -13.23
N MET A 212 -18.41 11.28 -12.14
CA MET A 212 -19.18 10.63 -11.09
C MET A 212 -18.58 10.93 -9.72
N LEU A 213 -19.37 11.54 -8.85
CA LEU A 213 -19.00 11.72 -7.46
C LEU A 213 -19.34 10.46 -6.67
N VAL A 214 -18.33 9.86 -6.05
CA VAL A 214 -18.48 8.71 -5.14
C VAL A 214 -18.27 9.19 -3.72
N SER A 215 -19.28 9.02 -2.86
CA SER A 215 -19.22 9.33 -1.44
C SER A 215 -19.19 8.03 -0.65
N VAL A 216 -18.10 7.80 0.08
CA VAL A 216 -17.94 6.64 0.96
C VAL A 216 -18.21 7.07 2.40
N ASP A 217 -19.17 6.41 3.06
CA ASP A 217 -19.42 6.55 4.49
C ASP A 217 -18.78 5.38 5.24
N PRO A 218 -17.63 5.57 5.90
CA PRO A 218 -16.93 4.49 6.59
C PRO A 218 -17.65 4.04 7.86
N VAL A 219 -18.56 4.86 8.41
CA VAL A 219 -19.32 4.54 9.64
C VAL A 219 -20.56 3.73 9.28
N ALA A 220 -21.36 4.21 8.34
CA ALA A 220 -22.56 3.52 7.87
C ALA A 220 -22.25 2.33 6.95
N LYS A 221 -21.01 2.23 6.44
CA LYS A 221 -20.57 1.23 5.44
C LYS A 221 -21.38 1.31 4.15
N THR A 222 -21.69 2.53 3.71
CA THR A 222 -22.44 2.79 2.47
C THR A 222 -21.57 3.51 1.45
N VAL A 223 -21.90 3.32 0.17
CA VAL A 223 -21.30 4.05 -0.95
C VAL A 223 -22.42 4.66 -1.77
N ASP A 224 -22.41 5.98 -1.89
CA ASP A 224 -23.35 6.74 -2.70
C ASP A 224 -22.64 7.22 -3.97
N MET A 225 -23.27 7.07 -5.13
CA MET A 225 -22.70 7.43 -6.43
C MET A 225 -23.64 8.38 -7.15
N LEU A 226 -23.14 9.56 -7.51
CA LEU A 226 -23.87 10.59 -8.25
C LEU A 226 -23.17 10.83 -9.59
N SER A 227 -23.81 10.43 -10.68
CA SER A 227 -23.35 10.76 -12.04
C SER A 227 -23.69 12.21 -12.37
N LEU A 228 -22.69 12.97 -12.86
CA LEU A 228 -22.88 14.31 -13.38
C LEU A 228 -23.00 14.25 -14.91
N PRO A 229 -24.04 14.84 -15.52
CA PRO A 229 -24.13 14.94 -16.97
C PRO A 229 -22.95 15.73 -17.57
N ARG A 230 -22.26 15.16 -18.55
CA ARG A 230 -21.11 15.78 -19.24
C ARG A 230 -21.42 17.11 -19.93
N ASP A 231 -22.69 17.34 -20.24
CA ASP A 231 -23.20 18.49 -21.01
C ASP A 231 -23.70 19.65 -20.14
N ILE A 232 -23.46 19.64 -18.82
CA ILE A 232 -23.75 20.80 -17.96
C ILE A 232 -23.01 22.01 -18.53
N ALA A 233 -23.72 23.09 -18.84
CA ALA A 233 -23.18 24.29 -19.45
C ALA A 233 -23.73 25.55 -18.77
N ARG A 234 -23.07 26.69 -18.97
CA ARG A 234 -23.46 27.99 -18.39
C ARG A 234 -23.59 27.97 -16.87
N PHE A 235 -22.73 27.21 -16.21
CA PHE A 235 -22.67 27.14 -14.75
C PHE A 235 -21.78 28.27 -14.19
N PRO A 236 -22.08 28.80 -12.99
CA PRO A 236 -21.21 29.74 -12.31
C PRO A 236 -19.89 29.05 -11.97
N LEU A 237 -18.76 29.75 -12.12
CA LEU A 237 -17.45 29.23 -11.71
C LEU A 237 -17.19 29.49 -10.22
N TYR A 238 -16.47 28.59 -9.55
CA TYR A 238 -16.04 28.80 -8.16
C TYR A 238 -15.20 30.08 -7.97
N SER A 239 -14.51 30.52 -9.02
CA SER A 239 -13.66 31.71 -9.07
C SER A 239 -14.44 32.99 -9.45
N GLY A 240 -15.74 32.87 -9.70
CA GLY A 240 -16.60 33.96 -10.17
C GLY A 240 -16.75 33.98 -11.70
N GLY A 241 -17.86 34.55 -12.15
CA GLY A 241 -18.25 34.53 -13.56
C GLY A 241 -18.99 33.26 -13.97
N THR A 242 -19.09 33.00 -15.27
CA THR A 242 -19.84 31.87 -15.83
C THR A 242 -18.99 31.17 -16.87
N PHE A 243 -18.88 29.84 -16.76
CA PHE A 243 -18.20 29.06 -17.78
C PHE A 243 -19.10 28.95 -19.03
N SER A 244 -18.58 29.33 -20.19
CA SER A 244 -19.32 29.31 -21.46
C SER A 244 -19.36 27.92 -22.09
N GLY A 245 -18.41 27.05 -21.76
CA GLY A 245 -18.33 25.68 -22.26
C GLY A 245 -19.20 24.69 -21.47
N LYS A 246 -19.08 23.41 -21.86
CA LYS A 246 -19.64 22.27 -21.14
C LYS A 246 -18.65 21.78 -20.09
N ILE A 247 -19.14 21.23 -18.97
CA ILE A 247 -18.29 20.76 -17.87
C ILE A 247 -17.25 19.73 -18.32
N ASN A 248 -17.57 18.90 -19.32
CA ASN A 248 -16.63 17.91 -19.85
C ASN A 248 -15.38 18.51 -20.50
N SER A 249 -15.43 19.78 -20.90
CA SER A 249 -14.32 20.52 -21.50
C SER A 249 -13.51 21.36 -20.49
N LEU A 250 -14.00 21.49 -19.25
CA LEU A 250 -13.42 22.37 -18.24
C LEU A 250 -11.98 21.97 -17.89
N ALA A 251 -11.72 20.67 -17.70
CA ALA A 251 -10.37 20.21 -17.35
C ALA A 251 -9.33 20.59 -18.40
N SER A 252 -9.59 20.34 -19.69
CA SER A 252 -8.67 20.74 -20.76
C SER A 252 -8.58 22.25 -20.93
N TYR A 253 -9.68 22.97 -20.77
CA TYR A 253 -9.66 24.43 -20.82
C TYR A 253 -8.77 25.01 -19.71
N ALA A 254 -8.96 24.58 -18.47
CA ALA A 254 -8.20 25.04 -17.32
C ALA A 254 -6.71 24.66 -17.42
N GLU A 255 -6.40 23.46 -17.94
CA GLU A 255 -5.03 23.03 -18.20
C GLU A 255 -4.31 23.93 -19.21
N ALA A 256 -5.01 24.39 -20.24
CA ALA A 256 -4.48 25.32 -21.24
C ALA A 256 -4.38 26.78 -20.73
N HIS A 257 -5.16 27.15 -19.72
CA HIS A 257 -5.25 28.50 -19.17
C HIS A 257 -4.76 28.55 -17.70
N ARG A 258 -3.59 27.97 -17.43
CA ARG A 258 -3.03 27.88 -16.05
C ARG A 258 -2.85 29.21 -15.33
N SER A 259 -2.74 30.32 -16.05
CA SER A 259 -2.71 31.67 -15.45
C SER A 259 -4.04 32.06 -14.80
N GLU A 260 -5.15 31.58 -15.35
CA GLU A 260 -6.50 31.81 -14.84
C GLU A 260 -6.93 30.70 -13.87
N PHE A 261 -6.42 29.49 -14.09
CA PHE A 261 -6.72 28.28 -13.32
C PHE A 261 -5.45 27.69 -12.70
N PRO A 262 -4.99 28.23 -11.55
CA PRO A 262 -3.74 27.81 -10.93
C PRO A 262 -3.75 26.35 -10.46
N ASP A 263 -4.94 25.75 -10.27
CA ASP A 263 -5.09 24.34 -9.90
C ASP A 263 -4.89 23.35 -11.07
N GLY A 264 -4.68 23.85 -12.29
CA GLY A 264 -4.61 23.03 -13.50
C GLY A 264 -5.94 22.36 -13.85
N GLY A 265 -5.91 21.41 -14.80
CA GLY A 265 -7.13 20.84 -15.36
C GLY A 265 -8.05 20.12 -14.37
N PHE A 266 -7.60 18.97 -13.86
CA PHE A 266 -8.43 18.17 -12.95
C PHE A 266 -8.60 18.78 -11.55
N GLY A 267 -7.63 19.58 -11.09
CA GLY A 267 -7.78 20.34 -9.84
C GLY A 267 -8.95 21.33 -9.95
N THR A 268 -9.02 22.07 -11.06
CA THR A 268 -10.14 22.99 -11.35
C THR A 268 -11.46 22.23 -11.46
N LEU A 269 -11.50 21.14 -12.24
CA LEU A 269 -12.72 20.35 -12.39
C LEU A 269 -13.23 19.81 -11.05
N THR A 270 -12.33 19.30 -10.21
CA THR A 270 -12.65 18.75 -8.88
C THR A 270 -13.26 19.82 -7.98
N ARG A 271 -12.62 21.01 -7.95
CA ARG A 271 -13.10 22.15 -7.17
C ARG A 271 -14.45 22.65 -7.67
N GLU A 272 -14.63 22.72 -8.99
CA GLU A 272 -15.86 23.15 -9.62
C GLU A 272 -17.02 22.20 -9.30
N VAL A 273 -16.80 20.88 -9.39
CA VAL A 273 -17.82 19.89 -9.00
C VAL A 273 -18.19 20.04 -7.52
N GLY A 274 -17.20 20.22 -6.63
CA GLY A 274 -17.46 20.47 -5.22
C GLY A 274 -18.25 21.75 -4.96
N TYR A 275 -17.91 22.83 -5.67
CA TYR A 275 -18.61 24.11 -5.64
C TYR A 275 -20.07 23.98 -6.09
N LEU A 276 -20.32 23.38 -7.27
CA LEU A 276 -21.67 23.21 -7.82
C LEU A 276 -22.57 22.33 -6.95
N LEU A 277 -21.99 21.35 -6.26
CA LEU A 277 -22.73 20.43 -5.38
C LEU A 277 -22.78 20.89 -3.92
N GLY A 278 -22.05 21.95 -3.56
CA GLY A 278 -21.93 22.42 -2.18
C GLY A 278 -21.33 21.39 -1.22
N THR A 279 -20.38 20.58 -1.71
CA THR A 279 -19.75 19.50 -0.94
C THR A 279 -18.23 19.51 -1.09
N SER A 280 -17.50 18.97 -0.12
CA SER A 280 -16.06 18.74 -0.26
C SER A 280 -15.80 17.60 -1.23
N VAL A 281 -14.84 17.76 -2.14
CA VAL A 281 -14.31 16.65 -2.95
C VAL A 281 -12.85 16.49 -2.58
N HIS A 282 -12.53 15.41 -1.87
CA HIS A 282 -11.20 15.23 -1.25
C HIS A 282 -10.19 14.70 -2.26
N TYR A 283 -10.64 13.85 -3.18
CA TYR A 283 -9.81 13.21 -4.17
C TYR A 283 -10.51 13.22 -5.53
N TYR A 284 -9.74 13.08 -6.60
CA TYR A 284 -10.27 12.63 -7.88
C TYR A 284 -9.48 11.41 -8.35
N ALA A 285 -10.11 10.58 -9.18
CA ALA A 285 -9.48 9.46 -9.87
C ALA A 285 -9.72 9.63 -11.37
N TYR A 286 -8.63 9.66 -12.14
CA TYR A 286 -8.69 9.80 -13.59
C TYR A 286 -8.35 8.50 -14.31
N VAL A 287 -9.10 8.16 -15.35
CA VAL A 287 -8.85 7.01 -16.22
C VAL A 287 -9.21 7.33 -17.68
N ASP A 288 -8.37 6.94 -18.62
CA ASP A 288 -8.72 6.91 -20.06
C ASP A 288 -9.23 5.52 -20.46
N LEU A 289 -9.70 5.36 -21.70
CA LEU A 289 -10.21 4.08 -22.19
C LEU A 289 -9.19 2.93 -22.07
N ALA A 290 -7.91 3.21 -22.34
CA ALA A 290 -6.84 2.20 -22.23
C ALA A 290 -6.61 1.78 -20.77
N GLY A 291 -6.57 2.74 -19.85
CA GLY A 291 -6.49 2.51 -18.42
C GLY A 291 -7.70 1.75 -17.89
N PHE A 292 -8.91 2.06 -18.40
CA PHE A 292 -10.13 1.37 -18.01
C PHE A 292 -10.07 -0.10 -18.42
N GLN A 293 -9.67 -0.41 -19.66
CA GLN A 293 -9.46 -1.79 -20.11
C GLN A 293 -8.46 -2.53 -19.22
N ALA A 294 -7.31 -1.91 -18.92
CA ALA A 294 -6.29 -2.51 -18.07
C ALA A 294 -6.81 -2.83 -16.65
N VAL A 295 -7.67 -1.97 -16.09
CA VAL A 295 -8.32 -2.22 -14.80
C VAL A 295 -9.27 -3.40 -14.88
N ILE A 296 -10.12 -3.48 -15.91
CA ILE A 296 -11.06 -4.60 -16.11
C ILE A 296 -10.31 -5.93 -16.28
N ASP A 297 -9.25 -5.95 -17.08
CA ASP A 297 -8.42 -7.15 -17.29
C ASP A 297 -7.74 -7.58 -15.99
N ALA A 298 -7.27 -6.63 -15.18
CA ALA A 298 -6.61 -6.91 -13.90
C ALA A 298 -7.56 -7.52 -12.85
N VAL A 299 -8.84 -7.16 -12.86
CA VAL A 299 -9.85 -7.75 -11.96
C VAL A 299 -10.45 -9.05 -12.50
N GLY A 300 -10.06 -9.48 -13.71
CA GLY A 300 -10.55 -10.71 -14.33
C GLY A 300 -11.91 -10.58 -15.01
N GLY A 301 -12.30 -9.36 -15.40
CA GLY A 301 -13.62 -9.05 -15.93
C GLY A 301 -14.65 -8.72 -14.85
N VAL A 302 -15.86 -8.35 -15.28
CA VAL A 302 -16.99 -8.03 -14.40
C VAL A 302 -18.27 -8.67 -14.92
N ASP A 303 -19.08 -9.22 -14.01
CA ASP A 303 -20.40 -9.74 -14.34
C ASP A 303 -21.45 -8.61 -14.24
N ILE A 304 -22.18 -8.38 -15.33
CA ILE A 304 -23.23 -7.35 -15.41
C ILE A 304 -24.56 -8.01 -15.75
N VAL A 305 -25.57 -7.77 -14.90
CA VAL A 305 -26.95 -8.15 -15.21
C VAL A 305 -27.55 -7.10 -16.14
N ASN A 306 -27.66 -7.44 -17.41
CA ASN A 306 -28.23 -6.55 -18.40
C ASN A 306 -29.72 -6.89 -18.65
N PRO A 307 -30.68 -6.04 -18.28
CA PRO A 307 -32.10 -6.36 -18.39
C PRO A 307 -32.61 -6.33 -19.84
N LYS A 308 -31.85 -5.78 -20.79
CA LYS A 308 -32.20 -5.67 -22.21
C LYS A 308 -30.98 -5.89 -23.08
N GLN A 309 -31.15 -6.41 -24.29
CA GLN A 309 -30.04 -6.50 -25.23
C GLN A 309 -29.46 -5.11 -25.53
N ILE A 310 -28.15 -4.96 -25.40
CA ILE A 310 -27.40 -3.77 -25.82
C ILE A 310 -26.63 -4.15 -27.08
N SER A 311 -26.71 -3.30 -28.10
CA SER A 311 -25.88 -3.37 -29.30
C SER A 311 -25.14 -2.05 -29.39
N ASP A 312 -23.85 -2.08 -29.14
CA ASP A 312 -22.94 -0.94 -29.25
C ASP A 312 -22.00 -1.20 -30.44
N PRO A 313 -22.22 -0.55 -31.60
CA PRO A 313 -21.52 -0.83 -32.85
C PRO A 313 -20.09 -0.28 -32.92
#